data_AF-A0A7S2LUB3-F1
#
_entry.id   AF-A0A7S2LUB3-F1
#
_cell.length_a   1.000
_cell.length_b   1.000
_cell.length_c   1.000
_cell.angle_alpha   90.00
_cell.angle_beta   90.00
_cell.angle_gamma   90.00
#
_symmetry.space_group_name_H-M   'P 1'
#
loop_
_entity.id
_entity.type
_entity.pdbx_description
1 polymer ?
#
loop_
_entity_poly.entity_id
_entity_poly.type
_entity_poly.pdbx_seq_one_letter_code
_entity_poly.pdbx_strand_id
1 'polypeptide(L)'
;EEAEGGGGATSSGHSPGKLASKRFKVALNRVPVLKAPGAEHLAAVANVRWLYLREEFEADGVAFFPAEGRSYLRLRHGHGWICERSRNDLRRLAVVPVTRRKHKLSKKMAKAVAFRGGDTDGVTRLKKSDLVKNSQGKIVSKRASEAAKKRFADSSIAKWMEAVKKAKVAMGLEGFVKVKKGSPVYEKAQEFY
;
A
#
# COMPACT_ATOMS: atom_id res chain seq x y z
N GLU A 1 -57.64 -11.75 -17.54
CA GLU A 1 -56.54 -10.80 -17.30
C GLU A 1 -56.25 -10.86 -15.82
N GLU A 2 -55.22 -11.63 -15.46
CA GLU A 2 -54.52 -11.51 -14.17
C GLU A 2 -53.30 -12.43 -14.27
N ALA A 3 -52.15 -11.78 -14.41
CA ALA A 3 -50.85 -12.40 -14.55
C ALA A 3 -50.18 -12.38 -13.17
N GLU A 4 -49.98 -13.54 -12.56
CA GLU A 4 -49.10 -13.66 -11.40
C GLU A 4 -47.84 -14.44 -11.77
N GLY A 5 -46.82 -13.69 -12.16
CA GLY A 5 -45.45 -14.19 -12.32
C GLY A 5 -44.76 -14.30 -10.96
N GLY A 6 -44.71 -15.51 -10.42
CA GLY A 6 -43.93 -15.85 -9.22
C GLY A 6 -42.44 -15.99 -9.52
N GLY A 7 -41.72 -14.87 -9.62
CA GLY A 7 -40.26 -14.83 -9.70
C GLY A 7 -39.60 -14.99 -8.33
N GLY A 8 -39.30 -16.23 -7.94
CA GLY A 8 -38.54 -16.54 -6.73
C GLY A 8 -37.08 -16.09 -6.86
N ALA A 9 -36.75 -14.90 -6.34
CA ALA A 9 -35.38 -14.45 -6.16
C ALA A 9 -34.73 -15.27 -5.04
N THR A 10 -33.94 -16.28 -5.39
CA THR A 10 -33.06 -16.98 -4.46
C THR A 10 -32.02 -15.98 -3.93
N SER A 11 -32.22 -15.49 -2.70
CA SER A 11 -31.24 -14.68 -2.00
C SER A 11 -30.05 -15.58 -1.63
N SER A 12 -29.07 -15.66 -2.53
CA SER A 12 -27.77 -16.26 -2.24
C SER A 12 -27.13 -15.43 -1.13
N GLY A 13 -27.13 -15.98 0.09
CA GLY A 13 -26.51 -15.39 1.28
C GLY A 13 -25.02 -15.21 1.05
N HIS A 14 -24.63 -14.02 0.61
CA HIS A 14 -23.25 -13.58 0.63
C HIS A 14 -22.90 -13.28 2.08
N SER A 15 -22.25 -14.23 2.77
CA SER A 15 -21.64 -14.00 4.08
C SER A 15 -20.82 -12.70 3.98
N PRO A 16 -21.10 -11.65 4.79
CA PRO A 16 -20.38 -10.40 4.68
C PRO A 16 -18.92 -10.70 5.02
N GLY A 17 -18.06 -10.72 4.00
CA GLY A 17 -16.62 -10.86 4.17
C GLY A 17 -16.16 -9.86 5.22
N LYS A 18 -15.31 -10.29 6.16
CA LYS A 18 -14.80 -9.43 7.24
C LYS A 18 -14.36 -8.08 6.67
N LEU A 19 -15.17 -7.04 6.87
CA LEU A 19 -14.83 -5.68 6.49
C LEU A 19 -13.51 -5.34 7.21
N ALA A 20 -12.52 -4.88 6.45
CA ALA A 20 -11.21 -4.56 6.99
C ALA A 20 -11.37 -3.44 8.03
N SER A 21 -11.27 -3.77 9.31
CA SER A 21 -11.40 -2.79 10.39
C SER A 21 -10.16 -1.89 10.46
N LYS A 22 -10.39 -0.60 10.68
CA LYS A 22 -9.36 0.40 10.95
C LYS A 22 -9.43 0.80 12.42
N ARG A 23 -8.28 1.08 13.00
CA ARG A 23 -8.18 1.47 14.41
C ARG A 23 -8.07 2.97 14.54
N PHE A 24 -8.84 3.52 15.46
CA PHE A 24 -8.92 4.94 15.74
C PHE A 24 -8.74 5.16 17.25
N LYS A 25 -8.34 6.37 17.60
CA LYS A 25 -8.31 6.82 18.99
C LYS A 25 -9.06 8.12 19.13
N VAL A 26 -9.64 8.33 20.29
CA VAL A 26 -10.33 9.59 20.60
C VAL A 26 -9.31 10.72 20.80
N ALA A 27 -9.54 11.86 20.14
CA ALA A 27 -8.71 13.06 20.21
C ALA A 27 -9.31 14.18 21.10
N LEU A 28 -10.59 14.08 21.45
CA LEU A 28 -11.28 14.99 22.38
C LEU A 28 -11.41 14.36 23.77
N ASN A 29 -11.80 15.15 24.78
CA ASN A 29 -11.94 14.67 26.16
C ASN A 29 -12.97 13.54 26.29
N ARG A 30 -14.11 13.67 25.58
CA ARG A 30 -15.15 12.65 25.48
C ARG A 30 -15.87 12.75 24.14
N VAL A 31 -16.25 11.60 23.57
CA VAL A 31 -17.02 11.51 22.32
C VAL A 31 -18.18 10.53 22.52
N PRO A 32 -19.43 10.90 22.18
CA PRO A 32 -20.58 10.02 22.37
C PRO A 32 -20.62 8.92 21.30
N VAL A 33 -20.99 7.71 21.71
CA VAL A 33 -21.29 6.60 20.79
C VAL A 33 -22.77 6.65 20.41
N LEU A 34 -23.04 7.02 19.17
CA LEU A 34 -24.38 7.18 18.62
C LEU A 34 -25.01 5.83 18.28
N LYS A 35 -26.33 5.72 18.39
CA LYS A 35 -27.05 4.51 17.95
C LYS A 35 -27.15 4.41 16.43
N ALA A 36 -27.26 5.54 15.75
CA ALA A 36 -27.35 5.66 14.29
C ALA A 36 -26.53 6.87 13.80
N PRO A 37 -26.12 6.89 12.53
CA PRO A 37 -25.37 8.01 11.97
C PRO A 37 -26.31 9.17 11.64
N GLY A 38 -25.93 10.41 11.99
CA GLY A 38 -26.72 11.62 11.73
C GLY A 38 -26.50 12.71 12.80
N ALA A 39 -26.74 13.98 12.45
CA ALA A 39 -26.51 15.10 13.38
C ALA A 39 -27.51 15.14 14.54
N GLU A 40 -28.73 14.68 14.31
CA GLU A 40 -29.79 14.59 15.32
C GLU A 40 -29.37 13.75 16.54
N HIS A 41 -28.67 12.64 16.28
CA HIS A 41 -28.20 11.74 17.34
C HIS A 41 -27.05 12.33 18.16
N LEU A 42 -26.32 13.33 17.65
CA LEU A 42 -25.26 14.01 18.41
C LEU A 42 -25.83 14.91 19.52
N ALA A 43 -27.10 15.31 19.40
CA ALA A 43 -27.81 16.10 20.40
C ALA A 43 -28.55 15.26 21.44
N ALA A 44 -28.85 14.00 21.14
CA ALA A 44 -29.49 13.05 22.05
C ALA A 44 -28.44 12.44 23.00
N VAL A 45 -28.23 13.08 24.17
CA VAL A 45 -27.12 12.75 25.10
C VAL A 45 -27.55 11.86 26.29
N ALA A 46 -28.85 11.59 26.45
CA ALA A 46 -29.33 10.76 27.55
C ALA A 46 -28.97 9.27 27.35
N ASN A 47 -28.32 8.66 28.35
CA ASN A 47 -27.96 7.23 28.38
C ASN A 47 -27.06 6.75 27.22
N VAL A 48 -26.12 7.59 26.82
CA VAL A 48 -25.16 7.28 25.75
C VAL A 48 -23.83 6.80 26.34
N ARG A 49 -23.25 5.75 25.76
CA ARG A 49 -21.88 5.32 26.07
C ARG A 49 -20.89 6.38 25.56
N TRP A 50 -19.92 6.74 26.38
CA TRP A 50 -18.86 7.67 26.02
C TRP A 50 -17.56 6.93 25.76
N LEU A 51 -16.78 7.42 24.80
CA LEU A 51 -15.36 7.10 24.68
C LEU A 51 -14.54 8.29 25.16
N TYR A 52 -13.48 8.00 25.89
CA TYR A 52 -12.64 9.01 26.52
C TYR A 52 -11.36 9.26 25.74
N LEU A 53 -10.69 10.37 26.05
CA LEU A 53 -9.43 10.76 25.41
C LEU A 53 -8.43 9.60 25.34
N ARG A 54 -7.83 9.40 24.17
CA ARG A 54 -6.88 8.31 23.85
C ARG A 54 -7.44 6.88 23.88
N GLU A 55 -8.70 6.68 24.23
CA GLU A 55 -9.32 5.36 24.12
C GLU A 55 -9.30 4.91 22.66
N GLU A 56 -8.82 3.69 22.43
CA GLU A 56 -8.72 3.10 21.10
C GLU A 56 -9.95 2.26 20.79
N PHE A 57 -10.43 2.35 19.56
CA PHE A 57 -11.55 1.54 19.07
C PHE A 57 -11.32 1.12 17.63
N GLU A 58 -12.02 0.06 17.22
CA GLU A 58 -12.00 -0.39 15.84
C GLU A 58 -13.29 0.00 15.12
N ALA A 59 -13.16 0.51 13.91
CA ALA A 59 -14.27 0.85 13.03
C ALA A 59 -14.20 0.06 11.72
N ASP A 60 -15.33 -0.45 11.27
CA ASP A 60 -15.45 -1.34 10.11
C ASP A 60 -16.23 -0.72 8.94
N GLY A 61 -16.84 0.45 9.13
CA GLY A 61 -17.60 1.17 8.11
C GLY A 61 -17.56 2.67 8.30
N VAL A 62 -17.86 3.42 7.23
CA VAL A 62 -17.98 4.87 7.23
C VAL A 62 -19.25 5.26 6.49
N ALA A 63 -20.10 6.07 7.11
CA ALA A 63 -21.24 6.71 6.47
C ALA A 63 -20.98 8.21 6.34
N PHE A 64 -20.98 8.72 5.11
CA PHE A 64 -20.75 10.14 4.82
C PHE A 64 -22.08 10.82 4.52
N PHE A 65 -22.37 11.93 5.19
CA PHE A 65 -23.58 12.73 5.01
C PHE A 65 -23.19 14.09 4.44
N PRO A 66 -23.29 14.29 3.10
CA PRO A 66 -22.86 15.53 2.45
C PRO A 66 -23.62 16.76 2.96
N ALA A 67 -24.91 16.63 3.24
CA ALA A 67 -25.76 17.71 3.74
C ALA A 67 -25.27 18.28 5.08
N GLU A 68 -24.64 17.44 5.90
CA GLU A 68 -24.10 17.83 7.22
C GLU A 68 -22.59 18.09 7.19
N GLY A 69 -21.90 17.74 6.08
CA GLY A 69 -20.45 17.76 5.98
C GLY A 69 -19.74 16.83 6.99
N ARG A 70 -20.43 15.78 7.46
CA ARG A 70 -19.96 14.88 8.53
C ARG A 70 -19.78 13.45 8.03
N SER A 71 -18.78 12.79 8.60
CA SER A 71 -18.53 11.36 8.43
C SER A 71 -18.76 10.66 9.76
N TYR A 72 -19.43 9.51 9.73
CA TYR A 72 -19.72 8.69 10.90
C TYR A 72 -19.03 7.34 10.73
N LEU A 73 -18.16 7.00 11.68
CA LEU A 73 -17.44 5.74 11.76
C LEU A 73 -18.31 4.72 12.50
N ARG A 74 -18.56 3.56 11.89
CA ARG A 74 -19.27 2.45 12.53
C ARG A 74 -18.30 1.67 13.41
N LEU A 75 -18.63 1.52 14.69
CA LEU A 75 -17.89 0.65 15.60
C LEU A 75 -18.05 -0.81 15.19
N ARG A 76 -16.95 -1.55 15.31
CA ARG A 76 -16.94 -3.01 15.09
C ARG A 76 -17.97 -3.69 15.99
N HIS A 77 -18.56 -4.79 15.51
CA HIS A 77 -19.57 -5.59 16.22
C HIS A 77 -20.91 -4.86 16.48
N GLY A 78 -21.21 -3.78 15.75
CA GLY A 78 -22.51 -3.12 15.85
C GLY A 78 -22.70 -2.31 17.14
N HIS A 79 -21.63 -1.93 17.82
CA HIS A 79 -21.68 -1.17 19.07
C HIS A 79 -22.05 0.32 18.91
N GLY A 80 -22.42 0.75 17.70
CA GLY A 80 -22.86 2.11 17.41
C GLY A 80 -21.96 2.85 16.43
N TRP A 81 -22.10 4.17 16.40
CA TRP A 81 -21.48 5.09 15.44
C TRP A 81 -20.77 6.22 16.16
N ILE A 82 -19.71 6.76 15.57
CA ILE A 82 -18.94 7.87 16.12
C ILE A 82 -18.73 8.90 15.02
N CYS A 83 -18.97 10.17 15.30
CA CYS A 83 -18.66 11.24 14.35
C CYS A 83 -17.14 11.46 14.26
N GLU A 84 -16.60 11.51 13.03
CA GLU A 84 -15.18 11.73 12.76
C GLU A 84 -14.70 13.11 13.27
N ARG A 85 -15.58 14.11 13.16
CA ARG A 85 -15.34 15.52 13.48
C ARG A 85 -16.02 15.93 14.79
N SER A 86 -15.55 17.02 15.40
CA SER A 86 -16.18 17.60 16.59
C SER A 86 -17.60 18.10 16.28
N ARG A 87 -18.48 18.02 17.29
CA ARG A 87 -19.87 18.49 17.19
C ARG A 87 -19.97 19.98 16.88
N ASN A 88 -19.11 20.79 17.49
CA ASN A 88 -19.19 22.26 17.46
C ASN A 88 -18.25 22.90 16.42
N ASP A 89 -17.17 22.21 16.05
CA ASP A 89 -16.18 22.71 15.10
C ASP A 89 -15.80 21.61 14.12
N LEU A 90 -16.30 21.72 12.88
CA LEU A 90 -16.03 20.73 11.84
C LEU A 90 -14.55 20.68 11.44
N ARG A 91 -13.74 21.70 11.75
CA ARG A 91 -12.29 21.67 11.45
C ARG A 91 -11.54 20.76 12.40
N ARG A 92 -12.08 20.50 13.59
CA ARG A 92 -11.43 19.71 14.63
C ARG A 92 -11.86 18.24 14.54
N LEU A 93 -10.89 17.34 14.49
CA LEU A 93 -11.14 15.90 14.52
C LEU A 93 -11.54 15.46 15.93
N ALA A 94 -12.63 14.70 16.03
CA ALA A 94 -13.04 14.04 17.27
C ALA A 94 -12.24 12.76 17.51
N VAL A 95 -11.91 12.07 16.42
CA VAL A 95 -11.19 10.80 16.41
C VAL A 95 -10.13 10.83 15.32
N VAL A 96 -9.02 10.13 15.53
CA VAL A 96 -7.89 10.09 14.60
C VAL A 96 -7.46 8.65 14.33
N PRO A 97 -7.00 8.33 13.12
CA PRO A 97 -6.48 7.00 12.84
C PRO A 97 -5.25 6.71 13.70
N VAL A 98 -5.16 5.49 14.22
CA VAL A 98 -4.01 5.02 14.97
C VAL A 98 -3.00 4.43 14.00
N THR A 99 -1.91 5.17 13.76
CA THR A 99 -0.75 4.63 13.06
C THR A 99 0.03 3.73 14.02
N ARG A 100 0.27 2.47 13.63
CA ARG A 100 1.07 1.53 14.44
C ARG A 100 2.55 1.91 14.54
N ARG A 101 3.03 2.79 13.65
CA ARG A 101 4.44 3.18 13.61
C ARG A 101 4.69 4.37 14.53
N LYS A 102 5.62 4.17 15.47
CA LYS A 102 6.14 5.22 16.37
C LYS A 102 6.89 6.31 15.60
N HIS A 103 7.57 5.96 14.51
CA HIS A 103 8.38 6.87 13.70
C HIS A 103 7.91 6.90 12.24
N LYS A 104 8.11 8.05 11.59
CA LYS A 104 7.82 8.25 10.17
C LYS A 104 8.61 7.24 9.32
N LEU A 105 7.93 6.66 8.33
CA LEU A 105 8.57 5.72 7.42
C LEU A 105 9.64 6.42 6.57
N SER A 106 10.86 5.86 6.56
CA SER A 106 11.95 6.36 5.72
C SER A 106 11.72 6.02 4.24
N LYS A 107 12.13 6.94 3.34
CA LYS A 107 12.10 6.72 1.89
C LYS A 107 12.82 5.44 1.45
N LYS A 108 13.91 5.06 2.15
CA LYS A 108 14.66 3.83 1.88
C LYS A 108 13.82 2.58 2.14
N MET A 109 13.02 2.61 3.21
CA MET A 109 12.20 1.48 3.66
C MET A 109 10.83 1.46 2.98
N ALA A 110 10.34 2.61 2.48
CA ALA A 110 9.03 2.73 1.86
C ALA A 110 8.81 1.74 0.70
N LYS A 111 9.80 1.55 -0.17
CA LYS A 111 9.72 0.56 -1.26
C LYS A 111 9.65 -0.87 -0.72
N ALA A 112 10.38 -1.18 0.35
CA ALA A 112 10.34 -2.51 0.94
C ALA A 112 9.00 -2.81 1.62
N VAL A 113 8.42 -1.82 2.30
CA VAL A 113 7.08 -1.91 2.90
C VAL A 113 6.01 -2.08 1.82
N ALA A 114 6.03 -1.26 0.77
CA ALA A 114 5.09 -1.37 -0.35
C ALA A 114 5.18 -2.75 -1.02
N PHE A 115 6.39 -3.27 -1.22
CA PHE A 115 6.60 -4.59 -1.80
C PHE A 115 6.03 -5.73 -0.93
N ARG A 116 6.06 -5.57 0.39
CA ARG A 116 5.41 -6.49 1.35
C ARG A 116 3.90 -6.30 1.44
N GLY A 117 3.33 -5.24 0.85
CA GLY A 117 1.91 -4.91 0.94
C GLY A 117 1.52 -4.13 2.19
N GLY A 118 2.49 -3.56 2.92
CA GLY A 118 2.22 -2.71 4.07
C GLY A 118 1.84 -1.28 3.66
N ASP A 119 1.15 -0.57 4.55
CA ASP A 119 0.86 0.85 4.37
C ASP A 119 2.16 1.66 4.42
N THR A 120 2.34 2.59 3.49
CA THR A 120 3.52 3.44 3.39
C THR A 120 3.32 4.86 3.90
N ASP A 121 2.19 5.16 4.54
CA ASP A 121 1.88 6.49 5.10
C ASP A 121 2.05 7.61 4.04
N GLY A 122 1.75 7.30 2.78
CA GLY A 122 1.93 8.21 1.64
C GLY A 122 3.38 8.53 1.23
N VAL A 123 4.40 7.88 1.81
CA VAL A 123 5.82 8.17 1.51
C VAL A 123 6.22 7.75 0.09
N THR A 124 5.59 6.70 -0.45
CA THR A 124 5.75 6.29 -1.85
C THR A 124 4.39 6.06 -2.47
N ARG A 125 4.26 6.39 -3.77
CA ARG A 125 3.06 6.09 -4.56
C ARG A 125 3.20 4.79 -5.38
N LEU A 126 4.34 4.11 -5.26
CA LEU A 126 4.61 2.87 -5.98
C LEU A 126 3.84 1.71 -5.36
N LYS A 127 3.11 0.96 -6.19
CA LYS A 127 2.42 -0.27 -5.78
C LYS A 127 3.38 -1.45 -5.82
N LYS A 128 2.99 -2.56 -5.20
CA LYS A 128 3.73 -3.83 -5.28
C LYS A 128 3.94 -4.28 -6.74
N SER A 129 2.97 -4.01 -7.62
CA SER A 129 3.05 -4.28 -9.06
C SER A 129 4.21 -3.57 -9.75
N ASP A 130 4.66 -2.44 -9.24
CA ASP A 130 5.62 -1.55 -9.90
C ASP A 130 7.06 -1.81 -9.41
N LEU A 131 7.22 -2.74 -8.46
CA LEU A 131 8.48 -3.01 -7.78
C LEU A 131 8.98 -4.43 -8.12
N VAL A 132 10.30 -4.59 -8.16
CA VAL A 132 10.98 -5.89 -8.30
C VAL A 132 12.13 -5.97 -7.32
N LYS A 133 12.49 -7.21 -6.96
CA LYS A 133 13.75 -7.50 -6.28
C LYS A 133 14.82 -7.78 -7.35
N ASN A 134 15.95 -7.08 -7.29
CA ASN A 134 17.10 -7.36 -8.16
C ASN A 134 17.92 -8.56 -7.65
N SER A 135 18.91 -9.00 -8.42
CA SER A 135 19.81 -10.11 -8.03
C SER A 135 20.58 -9.85 -6.73
N GLN A 136 20.88 -8.59 -6.42
CA GLN A 136 21.52 -8.16 -5.17
C GLN A 136 20.54 -8.05 -3.98
N GLY A 137 19.28 -8.46 -4.16
CA GLY A 137 18.24 -8.41 -3.14
C GLY A 137 17.63 -7.04 -2.84
N LYS A 138 18.02 -5.99 -3.57
CA LYS A 138 17.47 -4.63 -3.45
C LYS A 138 16.13 -4.52 -4.16
N ILE A 139 15.20 -3.80 -3.55
CA ILE A 139 13.87 -3.53 -4.12
C ILE A 139 13.93 -2.23 -4.91
N VAL A 140 13.74 -2.34 -6.22
CA VAL A 140 13.81 -1.24 -7.20
C VAL A 140 12.50 -1.19 -7.98
N SER A 141 12.24 -0.08 -8.67
CA SER A 141 11.08 0.02 -9.56
C SER A 141 11.33 -0.74 -10.86
N LYS A 142 10.31 -1.44 -11.38
CA LYS A 142 10.32 -2.15 -12.68
C LYS A 142 10.84 -1.27 -13.80
N ARG A 143 10.25 -0.09 -13.96
CA ARG A 143 10.63 0.90 -14.96
C ARG A 143 12.12 1.25 -14.93
N ALA A 144 12.67 1.50 -13.73
CA ALA A 144 14.10 1.79 -13.60
C ALA A 144 14.98 0.57 -13.93
N SER A 145 14.56 -0.63 -13.54
CA SER A 145 15.30 -1.86 -13.85
C SER A 145 15.33 -2.14 -15.35
N GLU A 146 14.20 -1.97 -16.04
CA GLU A 146 14.12 -2.14 -17.50
C GLU A 146 14.92 -1.08 -18.24
N ALA A 147 14.82 0.20 -17.82
CA ALA A 147 15.62 1.27 -18.41
C ALA A 147 17.13 1.01 -18.26
N ALA A 148 17.58 0.49 -17.12
CA ALA A 148 18.97 0.12 -16.91
C ALA A 148 19.40 -1.04 -17.82
N LYS A 149 18.55 -2.05 -18.02
CA LYS A 149 18.83 -3.19 -18.93
C LYS A 149 18.95 -2.72 -20.39
N LYS A 150 18.07 -1.84 -20.84
CA LYS A 150 18.13 -1.26 -22.20
C LYS A 150 19.43 -0.49 -22.43
N ARG A 151 19.75 0.45 -21.53
CA ARG A 151 21.00 1.22 -21.58
C ARG A 151 22.25 0.34 -21.58
N PHE A 152 22.22 -0.76 -20.84
CA PHE A 152 23.31 -1.70 -20.82
C PHE A 152 23.44 -2.45 -22.15
N ALA A 153 22.34 -2.96 -22.70
CA ALA A 153 22.34 -3.65 -24.00
C ALA A 153 22.91 -2.76 -25.12
N ASP A 154 22.59 -1.46 -25.11
CA ASP A 154 23.06 -0.50 -26.11
C ASP A 154 24.50 -0.03 -25.87
N SER A 155 25.09 -0.33 -24.70
CA SER A 155 26.42 0.14 -24.34
C SER A 155 27.54 -0.59 -25.09
N SER A 156 28.61 0.11 -25.41
CA SER A 156 29.86 -0.48 -25.94
C SER A 156 30.44 -1.55 -25.01
N ILE A 157 30.19 -1.42 -23.71
CA ILE A 157 30.61 -2.37 -22.69
C ILE A 157 29.93 -3.73 -22.89
N ALA A 158 28.64 -3.77 -23.19
CA ALA A 158 27.93 -5.03 -23.45
C ALA A 158 28.52 -5.77 -24.67
N LYS A 159 28.75 -5.03 -25.77
CA LYS A 159 29.40 -5.56 -26.98
C LYS A 159 30.80 -6.11 -26.68
N TRP A 160 31.61 -5.38 -25.92
CA TRP A 160 32.95 -5.82 -25.52
C TRP A 160 32.91 -7.06 -24.64
N MET A 161 31.99 -7.14 -23.69
CA MET A 161 31.83 -8.34 -22.86
C MET A 161 31.39 -9.56 -23.67
N GLU A 162 30.56 -9.39 -24.70
CA GLU A 162 30.20 -10.48 -25.62
C GLU A 162 31.40 -10.96 -26.43
N ALA A 163 32.21 -10.05 -26.95
CA ALA A 163 33.44 -10.38 -27.67
C ALA A 163 34.44 -11.14 -26.79
N VAL A 164 34.65 -10.69 -25.54
CA VAL A 164 35.50 -11.38 -24.56
C VAL A 164 34.93 -12.77 -24.20
N LYS A 165 33.60 -12.91 -24.06
CA LYS A 165 32.97 -14.23 -23.83
C LYS A 165 33.24 -15.18 -24.99
N LYS A 166 33.08 -14.72 -26.25
CA LYS A 166 33.38 -15.53 -27.45
C LYS A 166 34.85 -15.93 -27.50
N ALA A 167 35.76 -15.00 -27.22
CA ALA A 167 37.20 -15.26 -27.16
C ALA A 167 37.57 -16.34 -26.12
N LYS A 168 36.97 -16.27 -24.92
CA LYS A 168 37.22 -17.28 -23.87
C LYS A 168 36.73 -18.67 -24.28
N VAL A 169 35.55 -18.77 -24.87
CA VAL A 169 35.01 -20.06 -25.35
C VAL A 169 35.87 -20.61 -26.49
N ALA A 170 36.28 -19.77 -27.44
CA ALA A 170 37.13 -20.18 -28.56
C ALA A 170 38.54 -20.65 -28.14
N MET A 171 39.00 -20.27 -26.94
CA MET A 171 40.28 -20.70 -26.38
C MET A 171 40.14 -21.78 -25.29
N GLY A 172 38.91 -22.23 -24.99
CA GLY A 172 38.67 -23.22 -23.93
C GLY A 172 39.07 -22.76 -22.53
N LEU A 173 39.07 -21.44 -22.27
CA LEU A 173 39.54 -20.88 -21.00
C LEU A 173 38.43 -20.85 -19.96
N GLU A 174 38.59 -21.67 -18.91
CA GLU A 174 37.68 -21.73 -17.77
C GLU A 174 38.14 -20.85 -16.60
N GLY A 175 37.19 -20.45 -15.75
CA GLY A 175 37.48 -19.62 -14.58
C GLY A 175 37.83 -18.16 -14.91
N PHE A 176 38.52 -17.50 -13.98
CA PHE A 176 38.92 -16.10 -14.12
C PHE A 176 40.23 -16.00 -14.91
N VAL A 177 40.24 -15.15 -15.95
CA VAL A 177 41.43 -14.88 -16.77
C VAL A 177 41.67 -13.38 -16.80
N LYS A 178 42.90 -12.97 -16.51
CA LYS A 178 43.31 -11.56 -16.52
C LYS A 178 43.41 -11.05 -17.96
N VAL A 179 42.42 -10.24 -18.37
CA VAL A 179 42.43 -9.56 -19.67
C VAL A 179 43.19 -8.24 -19.53
N LYS A 180 44.41 -8.20 -20.05
CA LYS A 180 45.24 -6.99 -20.19
C LYS A 180 45.49 -6.70 -21.68
N LYS A 181 45.81 -5.46 -22.03
CA LYS A 181 46.26 -5.13 -23.39
C LYS A 181 47.47 -6.01 -23.75
N GLY A 182 47.47 -6.60 -24.95
CA GLY A 182 48.49 -7.56 -25.41
C GLY A 182 48.41 -8.95 -24.76
N SER A 183 47.28 -9.32 -24.13
CA SER A 183 47.03 -10.72 -23.79
C SER A 183 46.37 -11.44 -24.97
N PRO A 184 46.61 -12.75 -25.17
CA PRO A 184 45.97 -13.50 -26.26
C PRO A 184 44.45 -13.41 -26.24
N VAL A 185 43.86 -13.33 -25.04
CA VAL A 185 42.42 -13.13 -24.85
C VAL A 185 41.94 -11.76 -25.32
N TYR A 186 42.76 -10.74 -25.11
CA TYR A 186 42.44 -9.37 -25.54
C TYR A 186 42.48 -9.25 -27.07
N GLU A 187 43.50 -9.78 -27.71
CA GLU A 187 43.66 -9.73 -29.18
C GLU A 187 42.51 -10.46 -29.86
N LYS A 188 42.22 -11.69 -29.43
CA LYS A 188 41.10 -12.47 -29.96
C LYS A 188 39.74 -11.83 -29.65
N ALA A 189 39.60 -11.12 -28.53
CA ALA A 189 38.38 -10.35 -28.24
C ALA A 189 38.24 -9.12 -29.15
N GLN A 190 39.34 -8.47 -29.54
CA GLN A 190 39.29 -7.38 -30.51
C GLN A 190 38.87 -7.87 -31.90
N GLU A 191 39.25 -9.08 -32.30
CA GLU A 191 38.78 -9.69 -33.56
C GLU A 191 37.26 -9.93 -33.58
N PHE A 192 36.66 -10.20 -32.41
CA PHE A 192 35.22 -10.46 -32.28
C PHE A 192 34.36 -9.22 -32.00
N TYR A 193 34.98 -8.06 -31.73
CA TYR A 193 34.30 -6.82 -31.33
C TYR A 193 34.03 -5.90 -32.53
#